data_AF-A0A3E2XKW9-F1
#
_entry.id   AF-A0A3E2XKW9-F1
#
_cell.length_a   1.000
_cell.length_b   1.000
_cell.length_c   1.000
_cell.angle_alpha   90.00
_cell.angle_beta   90.00
_cell.angle_gamma   90.00
#
_symmetry.space_group_name_H-M   'P 1'
#
loop_
_entity.id
_entity.type
_entity.pdbx_description
1 polymer ?
#
loop_
_entity_poly.entity_id
_entity_poly.type
_entity_poly.pdbx_seq_one_letter_code
_entity_poly.pdbx_strand_id
1 'polypeptide(L)'
;MNKIQQVVSDRIRPALQGHGGDMTITSFSNGILKFKFTGMCSNCPSAWITTEELVKNEILSNVPEVKDVQMEFAVSDELIDMAKKLLNHET
;
A
#
# COMPACT_ATOMS: atom_id res chain seq x y z
N MET A 1 -14.01 8.79 -4.75
CA MET A 1 -13.18 8.83 -3.52
C MET A 1 -13.93 8.44 -2.24
N ASN A 2 -15.17 8.90 -2.03
CA ASN A 2 -15.83 8.75 -0.73
C ASN A 2 -16.02 7.27 -0.30
N LYS A 3 -16.41 6.39 -1.23
CA LYS A 3 -16.64 4.97 -0.92
C LYS A 3 -15.37 4.22 -0.54
N ILE A 4 -14.26 4.46 -1.24
CA ILE A 4 -12.95 3.85 -0.93
C ILE A 4 -12.51 4.25 0.48
N GLN A 5 -12.60 5.54 0.82
CA GLN A 5 -12.21 6.02 2.15
C GLN A 5 -13.10 5.45 3.27
N GLN A 6 -14.40 5.24 3.02
CA GLN A 6 -15.29 4.57 3.96
C GLN A 6 -14.88 3.11 4.18
N VAL A 7 -14.66 2.33 3.12
CA VAL A 7 -14.21 0.94 3.26
C VAL A 7 -12.87 0.87 4.02
N VAL A 8 -11.93 1.77 3.71
CA VAL A 8 -10.67 1.86 4.45
C VAL A 8 -10.92 2.14 5.93
N SER A 9 -11.78 3.10 6.26
CA SER A 9 -12.03 3.48 7.65
C SER A 9 -12.79 2.43 8.45
N ASP A 10 -13.78 1.78 7.83
CA ASP A 10 -14.72 0.90 8.54
C ASP A 10 -14.24 -0.55 8.61
N ARG A 11 -13.46 -1.00 7.62
CA ARG A 11 -13.08 -2.43 7.47
C ARG A 11 -11.60 -2.68 7.57
N ILE A 12 -10.78 -1.79 7.03
CA ILE A 12 -9.33 -2.02 6.93
C ILE A 12 -8.59 -1.45 8.14
N ARG A 13 -8.80 -0.16 8.46
CA ARG A 13 -8.13 0.52 9.58
C ARG A 13 -8.26 -0.20 10.92
N PRO A 14 -9.42 -0.74 11.31
CA PRO A 14 -9.53 -1.47 12.57
C PRO A 14 -8.56 -2.67 12.64
N ALA A 15 -8.39 -3.39 11.52
CA ALA A 15 -7.45 -4.50 11.44
C ALA A 15 -5.98 -4.01 11.50
N LEU A 16 -5.64 -2.94 10.78
CA LEU A 16 -4.28 -2.38 10.77
C LEU A 16 -3.87 -1.80 12.13
N GLN A 17 -4.78 -1.06 12.76
CA GLN A 17 -4.53 -0.40 14.05
C GLN A 17 -4.38 -1.42 15.18
N GLY A 18 -5.03 -2.59 15.09
CA GLY A 18 -4.77 -3.71 16.00
C GLY A 18 -3.31 -4.18 16.01
N HIS A 19 -2.56 -3.90 14.93
CA HIS A 19 -1.13 -4.18 14.78
C HIS A 19 -0.24 -2.93 14.87
N GLY A 20 -0.79 -1.77 15.27
CA GLY A 20 -0.04 -0.52 15.40
C GLY A 20 0.36 0.11 14.05
N GLY A 21 -0.33 -0.24 12.96
CA GLY A 21 -0.13 0.37 11.65
C GLY A 21 -1.37 1.07 11.10
N ASP A 22 -1.20 1.68 9.93
CA ASP A 22 -2.26 2.34 9.16
C ASP A 22 -1.85 2.34 7.67
N MET A 23 -2.68 2.91 6.81
CA MET A 23 -2.42 3.07 5.39
C MET A 23 -2.81 4.46 4.87
N THR A 24 -2.18 4.86 3.77
CA THR A 24 -2.55 6.06 3.02
C THR A 24 -2.76 5.70 1.56
N ILE A 25 -3.86 6.18 0.99
CA ILE A 25 -4.12 6.09 -0.45
C ILE A 25 -3.22 7.10 -1.15
N THR A 26 -2.42 6.64 -2.12
CA THR A 26 -1.48 7.50 -2.86
C THR A 26 -2.08 7.98 -4.18
N SER A 27 -2.81 7.13 -4.88
CA SER A 27 -3.50 7.50 -6.12
C SER A 27 -4.65 6.56 -6.45
N PHE A 28 -5.61 7.03 -7.26
CA PHE A 28 -6.62 6.18 -7.89
C PHE A 28 -6.83 6.66 -9.32
N SER A 29 -6.45 5.83 -10.29
CA SER A 29 -6.54 6.17 -11.72
C SER A 29 -6.71 4.92 -12.56
N ASN A 30 -7.51 5.00 -13.63
CA ASN A 30 -7.77 3.87 -14.55
C ASN A 30 -8.29 2.59 -13.86
N GLY A 31 -9.00 2.76 -12.74
CA GLY A 31 -9.49 1.64 -11.91
C GLY A 31 -8.42 0.98 -11.05
N ILE A 32 -7.20 1.52 -10.99
CA ILE A 32 -6.12 1.00 -10.14
C ILE A 32 -6.00 1.91 -8.91
N LEU A 33 -6.20 1.32 -7.72
CA LEU A 33 -5.98 1.99 -6.45
C LEU A 33 -4.57 1.69 -5.96
N LYS A 34 -3.81 2.75 -5.68
CA LYS A 34 -2.50 2.64 -5.06
C LYS A 34 -2.53 3.13 -3.63
N PHE A 35 -1.79 2.45 -2.77
CA PHE A 35 -1.67 2.81 -1.36
C PHE A 35 -0.28 2.50 -0.83
N LYS A 36 0.04 3.05 0.33
CA LYS A 36 1.23 2.67 1.11
C LYS A 36 0.84 2.39 2.55
N PHE A 37 1.50 1.42 3.19
CA PHE A 37 1.41 1.28 4.64
C PHE A 37 2.21 2.36 5.35
N THR A 38 1.78 2.65 6.56
CA THR A 38 2.38 3.61 7.48
C THR A 38 2.38 3.01 8.89
N GLY A 39 3.21 3.53 9.80
CA GLY A 39 3.34 2.98 11.15
C GLY A 39 4.04 1.60 11.16
N MET A 40 3.69 0.72 12.10
CA MET A 40 4.38 -0.58 12.20
C MET A 40 4.19 -1.47 10.96
N CYS A 41 3.08 -1.33 10.23
CA CYS A 41 2.82 -2.08 9.00
C CYS A 41 3.82 -1.75 7.87
N SER A 42 4.45 -0.57 7.85
CA SER A 42 5.49 -0.27 6.85
C SER A 42 6.82 -1.00 7.10
N ASN A 43 6.99 -1.61 8.28
CA ASN A 43 8.27 -2.17 8.72
C ASN A 43 8.20 -3.66 9.09
N CYS A 44 7.12 -4.36 8.71
CA CYS A 44 6.94 -5.78 8.98
C CYS A 44 6.89 -6.59 7.67
N PRO A 45 8.05 -6.99 7.10
CA PRO A 45 8.12 -7.69 5.82
C PRO A 45 7.35 -9.00 5.80
N SER A 46 7.30 -9.70 6.93
CA SER A 46 6.57 -10.96 7.09
C SER A 46 5.05 -10.79 7.05
N ALA A 47 4.53 -9.60 7.35
CA ALA A 47 3.10 -9.31 7.36
C ALA A 47 2.63 -8.58 6.09
N TRP A 48 3.53 -8.16 5.19
CA TRP A 48 3.14 -7.38 4.02
C TRP A 48 2.18 -8.11 3.10
N ILE A 49 2.46 -9.39 2.80
CA ILE A 49 1.65 -10.19 1.89
C ILE A 49 0.22 -10.31 2.43
N THR A 50 0.08 -10.76 3.67
CA THR A 50 -1.24 -10.97 4.29
C THR A 50 -2.01 -9.67 4.47
N THR A 51 -1.32 -8.58 4.82
CA THR A 51 -1.95 -7.27 5.02
C THR A 51 -2.35 -6.64 3.68
N GLU A 52 -1.53 -6.79 2.63
CA GLU A 52 -1.87 -6.37 1.27
C GLU A 52 -3.08 -7.14 0.73
N GLU A 53 -3.14 -8.45 0.93
CA GLU A 53 -4.28 -9.28 0.55
C GLU A 53 -5.56 -8.83 1.28
N LEU A 54 -5.49 -8.50 2.56
CA LEU A 54 -6.62 -7.95 3.31
C LEU A 54 -7.14 -6.66 2.67
N VAL A 55 -6.25 -5.70 2.37
CA VAL A 55 -6.63 -4.44 1.71
C VAL A 55 -7.26 -4.72 0.35
N LYS A 56 -6.64 -5.58 -0.45
CA LYS A 56 -7.10 -5.92 -1.80
C LYS A 56 -8.49 -6.55 -1.77
N ASN A 57 -8.71 -7.53 -0.91
CA ASN A 57 -9.99 -8.22 -0.77
C ASN A 57 -11.10 -7.28 -0.33
N GLU A 58 -10.87 -6.46 0.70
CA GLU A 58 -11.89 -5.53 1.20
C GLU A 58 -12.26 -4.46 0.16
N ILE A 59 -11.26 -3.91 -0.55
CA ILE A 59 -11.53 -2.90 -1.58
C ILE A 59 -12.27 -3.50 -2.78
N LEU A 60 -11.75 -4.60 -3.37
CA LEU A 60 -12.34 -5.19 -4.56
C LEU A 60 -13.76 -5.72 -4.30
N SER A 61 -14.03 -6.21 -3.09
CA SER A 61 -15.36 -6.74 -2.73
C SER A 61 -16.40 -5.63 -2.48
N ASN A 62 -15.98 -4.44 -2.05
CA ASN A 62 -16.89 -3.37 -1.66
C ASN A 62 -16.93 -2.18 -2.64
N VAL A 63 -16.00 -2.11 -3.59
CA VAL A 63 -15.84 -0.99 -4.52
C VAL A 63 -15.68 -1.51 -5.96
N PRO A 64 -16.80 -1.75 -6.68
CA PRO A 64 -16.76 -2.35 -8.02
C PRO A 64 -16.02 -1.52 -9.08
N GLU A 65 -15.84 -0.21 -8.86
CA GLU A 65 -15.07 0.64 -9.77
C GLU A 65 -13.55 0.39 -9.71
N VAL A 66 -13.08 -0.31 -8.68
CA VAL A 66 -11.67 -0.69 -8.53
C VAL A 66 -11.43 -2.03 -9.22
N LYS A 67 -10.54 -2.03 -10.20
CA LYS A 67 -10.10 -3.21 -10.98
C LYS A 67 -8.89 -3.88 -10.37
N ASP A 68 -7.99 -3.10 -9.77
CA ASP A 68 -6.79 -3.61 -9.11
C ASP A 68 -6.36 -2.71 -7.96
N VAL A 69 -5.62 -3.30 -7.02
CA VAL A 69 -5.09 -2.63 -5.84
C VAL A 69 -3.62 -2.97 -5.70
N GLN A 70 -2.76 -1.96 -5.57
CA GLN A 70 -1.31 -2.11 -5.57
C GLN A 70 -0.70 -1.36 -4.39
N MET A 71 0.16 -2.05 -3.62
CA MET A 71 1.02 -1.38 -2.65
C MET A 71 2.18 -0.66 -3.36
N GLU A 72 2.47 0.56 -2.94
CA GLU A 72 3.70 1.27 -3.25
C GLU A 72 4.67 1.15 -2.06
N PHE A 73 5.82 0.51 -2.32
CA PHE A 73 6.95 0.55 -1.41
C PHE A 73 7.66 1.89 -1.56
N ALA A 74 7.73 2.66 -0.47
CA ALA A 74 8.48 3.91 -0.47
C ALA A 74 9.98 3.58 -0.42
N VAL A 75 10.63 3.57 -1.57
CA VAL A 75 12.09 3.69 -1.68
C VAL A 75 12.37 5.07 -2.24
N SER A 76 13.20 5.88 -1.58
CA SER A 76 13.55 7.21 -2.09
C SER A 76 14.29 7.11 -3.42
N ASP A 77 14.03 8.03 -4.34
CA ASP A 77 14.70 8.08 -5.64
C ASP A 77 16.23 8.10 -5.52
N GLU A 78 16.76 8.73 -4.46
CA GLU A 78 18.20 8.76 -4.16
C GLU A 78 18.78 7.37 -3.87
N LEU A 79 18.05 6.50 -3.16
CA LEU A 79 18.47 5.13 -2.89
C LEU A 79 18.41 4.29 -4.17
N ILE A 80 17.43 4.54 -5.03
CA ILE A 80 17.32 3.88 -6.33
C ILE A 80 18.47 4.29 -7.24
N ASP A 81 18.82 5.58 -7.27
CA ASP A 81 19.97 6.10 -8.03
C ASP A 81 21.29 5.51 -7.52
N MET A 82 21.49 5.48 -6.21
CA MET A 82 22.66 4.85 -5.60
C MET A 82 22.74 3.36 -5.93
N ALA A 83 21.63 2.63 -5.85
CA ALA A 83 21.58 1.21 -6.21
C ALA A 83 21.91 0.99 -7.71
N LYS A 84 21.42 1.85 -8.60
CA LYS A 84 21.74 1.79 -10.03
C LYS A 84 23.23 2.01 -10.30
N LYS A 85 23.85 3.01 -9.67
CA LYS A 85 25.29 3.27 -9.79
C LYS A 85 26.12 2.09 -9.31
N LEU A 86 25.73 1.46 -8.20
CA LEU A 86 26.40 0.27 -7.68
C LEU A 86 26.28 -0.92 -8.66
N LEU A 87 25.09 -1.19 -9.19
CA LEU A 87 24.85 -2.27 -10.15
C LEU A 87 25.59 -2.08 -11.49
N ASN A 88 25.77 -0.83 -11.91
CA ASN A 88 26.52 -0.48 -13.10
C ASN A 88 28.04 -0.40 -12.88
N HIS A 89 28.52 -0.64 -11.66
CA HIS A 89 29.93 -0.50 -11.28
C HIS A 89 30.49 0.93 -11.49
N GLU A 90 29.65 1.95 -11.31
CA GLU A 90 29.98 3.37 -11.51
C GLU A 90 30.35 4.09 -10.19
N THR A 91 30.87 3.35 -9.20
CA THR A 91 31.25 3.90 -7.87
C THR A 91 32.47 4.78 -7.90
#